data_AF-A0A9D1K5X0-F1
#
_entry.id   AF-A0A9D1K5X0-F1
#
_cell.length_a   1.000
_cell.length_b   1.000
_cell.length_c   1.000
_cell.angle_alpha   90.00
_cell.angle_beta   90.00
_cell.angle_gamma   90.00
#
_symmetry.space_group_name_H-M   'P 1'
#
loop_
_entity.id
_entity.type
_entity.pdbx_description
1 polymer ?
#
loop_
_entity_poly.entity_id
_entity_poly.type
_entity_poly.pdbx_seq_one_letter_code
_entity_poly.pdbx_strand_id
1 'polypeptide(L)'
;SAHQLILITGGEHSFMHGYTWVFGLLIAVLVWLAVVDGIKSISKVTTILVPAMCFLYIGAGLVVILANFVHIPHAIALIVREAFSPHAVAGGIFGTIIIGLRRSVQSNEAGTGAAAIAYATVKTNEPVSQGFVALLETLLTGILCLLTSFAIVFSGILDQTQVGQISGIELASSAFESVISFFPYILSAVVIMFALSTLISWAYYGQKAWTFLVGEGHKRNLAFDVVYCIFVVVGSAMNVASVINITDAMMIAMSVPNIIALYILAPEIKNDLKLYCKNHNIGKFIVPDWIKSVTPAAIAAEEGETCPITK
;
A
#
# COMPACT_ATOMS: atom_id res chain seq x y z
N SER A 1 -4.07 -11.01 -9.63
CA SER A 1 -4.30 -10.45 -10.99
C SER A 1 -4.46 -11.53 -12.05
N ALA A 2 -3.51 -12.46 -12.21
CA ALA A 2 -3.65 -13.56 -13.19
C ALA A 2 -4.93 -14.40 -12.97
N HIS A 3 -5.24 -14.75 -11.71
CA HIS A 3 -6.48 -15.48 -11.37
C HIS A 3 -7.73 -14.74 -11.87
N GLN A 4 -7.89 -13.47 -11.49
CA GLN A 4 -9.02 -12.64 -11.92
C GLN A 4 -9.17 -12.54 -13.44
N LEU A 5 -8.06 -12.44 -14.17
CA LEU A 5 -8.09 -12.42 -15.63
C LEU A 5 -8.55 -13.76 -16.21
N ILE A 6 -8.11 -14.88 -15.63
CA ILE A 6 -8.54 -16.22 -16.01
C ILE A 6 -10.05 -16.39 -15.77
N LEU A 7 -10.59 -15.92 -14.64
CA LEU A 7 -12.06 -15.96 -14.41
C LEU A 7 -12.83 -15.22 -15.49
N ILE A 8 -12.43 -13.99 -15.80
CA ILE A 8 -13.16 -13.12 -16.74
C ILE A 8 -13.04 -13.63 -18.19
N THR A 9 -11.97 -14.35 -18.51
CA THR A 9 -11.73 -14.89 -19.87
C THR A 9 -12.28 -16.30 -20.06
N GLY A 10 -13.07 -16.83 -19.11
CA GLY A 10 -13.78 -18.10 -19.24
C GLY A 10 -13.37 -19.21 -18.26
N GLY A 11 -12.67 -18.88 -17.18
CA GLY A 11 -12.28 -19.84 -16.14
C GLY A 11 -11.41 -20.97 -16.67
N GLU A 12 -11.83 -22.21 -16.49
CA GLU A 12 -11.10 -23.39 -17.00
C GLU A 12 -11.04 -23.47 -18.54
N HIS A 13 -11.93 -22.77 -19.25
CA HIS A 13 -11.92 -22.65 -20.71
C HIS A 13 -11.16 -21.41 -21.21
N SER A 14 -10.56 -20.62 -20.32
CA SER A 14 -9.77 -19.46 -20.70
C SER A 14 -8.53 -19.88 -21.49
N PHE A 15 -8.21 -19.11 -22.54
CA PHE A 15 -6.96 -19.24 -23.28
C PHE A 15 -5.70 -19.04 -22.41
N MET A 16 -5.85 -18.44 -21.21
CA MET A 16 -4.77 -18.22 -20.25
C MET A 16 -4.70 -19.28 -19.14
N HIS A 17 -5.61 -20.25 -19.11
CA HIS A 17 -5.60 -21.33 -18.11
C HIS A 17 -4.33 -22.18 -18.27
N GLY A 18 -3.46 -22.21 -17.24
CA GLY A 18 -2.16 -22.89 -17.28
C GLY A 18 -0.99 -22.08 -17.86
N TYR A 19 -1.21 -20.86 -18.37
CA TYR A 19 -0.18 -19.96 -18.91
C TYR A 19 0.09 -18.74 -18.02
N THR A 20 -0.05 -18.88 -16.70
CA THR A 20 0.19 -17.79 -15.73
C THR A 20 1.57 -17.17 -15.85
N TRP A 21 2.58 -17.97 -16.23
CA TRP A 21 3.94 -17.52 -16.49
C TRP A 21 4.05 -16.58 -17.71
N VAL A 22 3.19 -16.73 -18.73
CA VAL A 22 3.13 -15.83 -19.89
C VAL A 22 2.59 -14.47 -19.45
N PHE A 23 1.57 -14.47 -18.59
CA PHE A 23 1.06 -13.24 -17.98
C PHE A 23 2.14 -12.57 -17.11
N GLY A 24 2.86 -13.35 -16.29
CA GLY A 24 4.00 -12.86 -15.52
C GLY A 24 5.10 -12.25 -16.40
N LEU A 25 5.40 -12.89 -17.54
CA LEU A 25 6.37 -12.40 -18.52
C LEU A 25 5.91 -11.06 -19.13
N LEU A 26 4.64 -10.94 -19.51
CA LEU A 26 4.09 -9.70 -20.03
C LEU A 26 4.19 -8.56 -19.00
N ILE A 27 3.81 -8.84 -17.75
CA ILE A 27 3.93 -7.86 -16.66
C ILE A 27 5.40 -7.49 -16.42
N ALA A 28 6.32 -8.46 -16.42
CA ALA A 28 7.75 -8.21 -16.27
C ALA A 28 8.30 -7.31 -17.38
N VAL A 29 7.88 -7.49 -18.63
CA VAL A 29 8.25 -6.60 -19.74
C VAL A 29 7.72 -5.18 -19.54
N LEU A 30 6.47 -5.03 -19.11
CA LEU A 30 5.90 -3.70 -18.82
C LEU A 30 6.63 -2.99 -17.68
N VAL A 31 6.97 -3.73 -16.61
CA VAL A 31 7.74 -3.21 -15.49
C VAL A 31 9.15 -2.82 -15.94
N TRP A 32 9.82 -3.67 -16.73
CA TRP A 32 11.13 -3.37 -17.29
C TRP A 32 11.13 -2.06 -18.08
N LEU A 33 10.18 -1.89 -18.99
CA LEU A 33 10.02 -0.65 -19.77
C LEU A 33 9.80 0.58 -18.88
N ALA A 34 9.07 0.42 -17.77
CA ALA A 34 8.82 1.52 -16.83
C ALA A 34 10.06 1.87 -15.99
N VAL A 35 10.87 0.89 -15.61
CA VAL A 35 11.95 1.04 -14.61
C VAL A 35 13.32 1.35 -15.23
N VAL A 36 13.64 0.83 -16.42
CA VAL A 36 14.98 0.93 -17.04
C VAL A 36 15.48 2.38 -17.21
N ASP A 37 14.59 3.30 -17.56
CA ASP A 37 14.90 4.72 -17.72
C ASP A 37 15.01 5.47 -16.38
N GLY A 38 14.91 4.75 -15.26
CA GLY A 38 15.05 5.24 -13.90
C GLY A 38 13.87 6.09 -13.42
N ILE A 39 14.12 6.92 -12.41
CA ILE A 39 13.08 7.62 -11.65
C ILE A 39 12.18 8.53 -12.50
N LYS A 40 12.69 9.07 -13.62
CA LYS A 40 11.90 9.95 -14.51
C LYS A 40 10.79 9.17 -15.22
N SER A 41 11.09 7.96 -15.71
CA SER A 41 10.09 7.10 -16.34
C SER A 41 9.09 6.56 -15.32
N ILE A 42 9.60 6.10 -14.18
CA ILE A 42 8.79 5.64 -13.04
C ILE A 42 7.77 6.71 -12.65
N SER A 43 8.22 7.94 -12.41
CA SER A 43 7.33 9.05 -12.07
C SER A 43 6.30 9.31 -13.17
N LYS A 44 6.70 9.34 -14.44
CA LYS A 44 5.79 9.57 -15.58
C LYS A 44 4.68 8.51 -15.66
N VAL A 45 5.02 7.24 -15.49
CA VAL A 45 4.04 6.13 -15.53
C VAL A 45 3.12 6.21 -14.32
N THR A 46 3.67 6.38 -13.12
CA THR A 46 2.92 6.44 -11.87
C THR A 46 1.95 7.63 -11.85
N THR A 47 2.32 8.80 -12.37
CA THR A 47 1.45 9.99 -12.45
C THR A 47 0.19 9.77 -13.29
N ILE A 48 0.20 8.81 -14.23
CA ILE A 48 -0.99 8.46 -15.02
C ILE A 48 -1.74 7.28 -14.38
N LEU A 49 -0.99 6.26 -13.97
CA LEU A 49 -1.53 5.00 -13.48
C LEU A 49 -2.29 5.17 -12.15
N VAL A 50 -1.71 5.90 -11.20
CA VAL A 50 -2.26 6.08 -9.85
C VAL A 50 -3.59 6.84 -9.85
N PRO A 51 -3.70 8.03 -10.51
CA PRO A 51 -4.97 8.73 -10.52
C PRO A 51 -6.06 7.95 -11.28
N ALA A 52 -5.70 7.26 -12.36
CA ALA A 52 -6.65 6.49 -13.15
C ALA A 52 -7.21 5.28 -12.36
N MET A 53 -6.36 4.52 -11.65
CA MET A 53 -6.84 3.41 -10.82
C MET A 53 -7.69 3.91 -9.63
N CYS A 54 -7.30 5.02 -9.00
CA CYS A 54 -8.05 5.62 -7.91
C CYS A 54 -9.44 6.10 -8.36
N PHE A 55 -9.53 6.80 -9.50
CA PHE A 55 -10.80 7.30 -10.01
C PHE A 55 -11.78 6.16 -10.34
N LEU A 56 -11.31 5.12 -11.03
CA LEU A 56 -12.13 3.96 -11.38
C LEU A 56 -12.63 3.22 -10.14
N TYR A 57 -11.75 2.99 -9.17
CA TYR A 57 -12.10 2.19 -7.99
C TYR A 57 -12.93 2.98 -6.97
N ILE A 58 -12.57 4.24 -6.67
CA ILE A 58 -13.37 5.11 -5.79
C ILE A 58 -14.74 5.37 -6.42
N GLY A 59 -14.79 5.69 -7.72
CA GLY A 59 -16.05 5.92 -8.43
C GLY A 59 -17.00 4.73 -8.32
N ALA A 60 -16.50 3.53 -8.57
CA ALA A 60 -17.31 2.33 -8.42
C ALA A 60 -17.72 2.03 -6.97
N GLY A 61 -16.79 2.21 -6.01
CA GLY A 61 -17.08 2.02 -4.59
C GLY A 61 -18.17 2.96 -4.08
N LEU A 62 -18.15 4.22 -4.52
CA LEU A 62 -19.18 5.20 -4.21
C LEU A 62 -20.55 4.79 -4.78
N VAL A 63 -20.60 4.29 -6.01
CA VAL A 63 -21.86 3.79 -6.60
C VAL A 63 -22.45 2.64 -5.77
N VAL A 64 -21.62 1.68 -5.37
CA VAL A 64 -22.06 0.54 -4.53
C VAL A 64 -22.60 1.00 -3.19
N ILE A 65 -21.94 1.97 -2.55
CA ILE A 65 -22.35 2.50 -1.24
C ILE A 65 -23.64 3.30 -1.35
N LEU A 66 -23.78 4.14 -2.39
CA LEU A 66 -25.00 4.92 -2.59
C LEU A 66 -26.20 4.02 -2.90
N ALA A 67 -26.00 2.93 -3.64
CA ALA A 67 -27.04 1.94 -3.91
C ALA A 67 -27.49 1.18 -2.64
N ASN A 68 -26.61 1.04 -1.64
CA ASN A 68 -26.86 0.28 -0.42
C ASN A 68 -26.80 1.14 0.86
N PHE A 69 -27.06 2.44 0.75
CA PHE A 69 -26.83 3.39 1.84
C PHE A 69 -27.57 3.03 3.14
N VAL A 70 -28.77 2.46 3.02
CA VAL A 70 -29.61 2.02 4.14
C VAL A 70 -28.93 0.92 4.98
N HIS A 71 -28.06 0.12 4.36
CA HIS A 71 -27.41 -1.02 5.02
C HIS A 71 -26.12 -0.65 5.76
N ILE A 72 -25.62 0.60 5.63
CA ILE A 72 -24.38 1.05 6.29
C ILE A 72 -24.38 0.79 7.81
N PRO A 73 -25.44 1.14 8.58
CA PRO A 73 -25.45 0.89 10.01
C PRO A 73 -25.35 -0.60 10.36
N HIS A 74 -26.00 -1.46 9.56
CA HIS A 74 -25.93 -2.90 9.73
C HIS A 74 -24.52 -3.43 9.45
N ALA A 75 -23.87 -2.98 8.37
CA ALA A 75 -22.49 -3.39 8.06
C ALA A 75 -21.50 -2.97 9.15
N ILE A 76 -21.61 -1.75 9.67
CA ILE A 76 -20.76 -1.29 10.78
C ILE A 76 -20.99 -2.17 12.01
N ALA A 77 -22.25 -2.43 12.38
CA ALA A 77 -22.58 -3.28 13.52
C ALA A 77 -22.03 -4.70 13.35
N LEU A 78 -22.15 -5.28 12.16
CA LEU A 78 -21.63 -6.61 11.86
C LEU A 78 -20.11 -6.65 11.95
N ILE A 79 -19.39 -5.71 11.31
CA ILE A 79 -17.93 -5.65 11.33
C ILE A 79 -17.42 -5.53 12.77
N VAL A 80 -18.00 -4.65 13.58
CA VAL A 80 -17.60 -4.47 14.98
C VAL A 80 -17.90 -5.74 15.79
N ARG A 81 -19.08 -6.34 15.61
CA ARG A 81 -19.46 -7.56 16.35
C ARG A 81 -18.52 -8.72 16.01
N GLU A 82 -18.24 -8.96 14.74
CA GLU A 82 -17.37 -10.06 14.30
C GLU A 82 -15.90 -9.81 14.67
N ALA A 83 -15.44 -8.56 14.66
CA ALA A 83 -14.08 -8.22 15.08
C ALA A 83 -13.79 -8.59 16.54
N PHE A 84 -14.80 -8.51 17.41
CA PHE A 84 -14.70 -8.84 18.84
C PHE A 84 -15.40 -10.17 19.20
N SER A 85 -15.71 -11.01 18.21
CA SER A 85 -16.34 -12.32 18.44
C SER A 85 -15.30 -13.38 18.82
N PRO A 86 -15.49 -14.13 19.92
CA PRO A 86 -14.58 -15.22 20.32
C PRO A 86 -14.56 -16.42 19.36
N HIS A 87 -15.55 -16.54 18.47
CA HIS A 87 -15.72 -17.69 17.59
C HIS A 87 -15.24 -17.48 16.15
N ALA A 88 -14.75 -16.28 15.80
CA ALA A 88 -14.48 -15.91 14.41
C ALA A 88 -13.30 -16.67 13.76
N VAL A 89 -12.22 -16.99 14.51
CA VAL A 89 -11.01 -17.65 13.99
C VAL A 89 -10.31 -18.46 15.10
N ALA A 90 -9.47 -19.44 14.74
CA ALA A 90 -8.50 -20.06 15.65
C ALA A 90 -7.67 -18.98 16.37
N GLY A 91 -7.79 -18.89 17.70
CA GLY A 91 -7.21 -17.81 18.52
C GLY A 91 -8.20 -16.73 18.98
N GLY A 92 -9.49 -16.86 18.66
CA GLY A 92 -10.57 -15.97 19.10
C GLY A 92 -10.32 -14.52 18.70
N ILE A 93 -10.68 -13.58 19.59
CA ILE A 93 -10.54 -12.13 19.37
C ILE A 93 -9.11 -11.75 18.98
N PHE A 94 -8.11 -12.29 19.69
CA PHE A 94 -6.70 -11.99 19.41
C PHE A 94 -6.26 -12.48 18.03
N GLY A 95 -6.72 -13.67 17.60
CA GLY A 95 -6.46 -14.20 16.27
C GLY A 95 -6.98 -13.28 15.17
N THR A 96 -8.24 -12.84 15.29
CA THR A 96 -8.89 -11.92 14.34
C THR A 96 -8.16 -10.58 14.25
N ILE A 97 -7.79 -9.99 15.40
CA ILE A 97 -7.05 -8.72 15.44
C ILE A 97 -5.68 -8.87 14.78
N ILE A 98 -4.92 -9.93 15.06
CA ILE A 98 -3.59 -10.14 14.48
C ILE A 98 -3.67 -10.36 12.97
N ILE A 99 -4.69 -11.07 12.47
CA ILE A 99 -4.90 -11.22 11.02
C ILE A 99 -5.24 -9.87 10.38
N GLY A 100 -6.15 -9.10 11.00
CA GLY A 100 -6.53 -7.78 10.52
C GLY A 100 -5.35 -6.79 10.48
N LEU A 101 -4.53 -6.76 11.53
CA LEU A 101 -3.34 -5.91 11.60
C LEU A 101 -2.30 -6.30 10.55
N ARG A 102 -2.06 -7.60 10.34
CA ARG A 102 -1.13 -8.08 9.30
C ARG A 102 -1.54 -7.58 7.91
N ARG A 103 -2.83 -7.72 7.57
CA ARG A 103 -3.35 -7.25 6.27
C ARG A 103 -3.39 -5.73 6.17
N SER A 104 -3.63 -5.02 7.27
CA SER A 104 -3.58 -3.56 7.34
C SER A 104 -2.17 -3.04 7.05
N VAL A 105 -1.15 -3.57 7.72
CA VAL A 105 0.26 -3.22 7.50
C VAL A 105 0.68 -3.50 6.06
N GLN A 106 0.21 -4.59 5.47
CA GLN A 106 0.48 -4.88 4.05
C GLN A 106 -0.17 -3.86 3.10
N SER A 107 -1.33 -3.31 3.47
CA SER A 107 -2.07 -2.36 2.63
C SER A 107 -1.54 -0.93 2.71
N ASN A 108 -1.04 -0.51 3.87
CA ASN A 108 -0.58 0.87 4.09
C ASN A 108 0.94 0.99 4.28
N GLU A 109 1.66 -0.13 4.31
CA GLU A 109 3.11 -0.21 4.48
C GLU A 109 3.61 0.47 5.78
N ALA A 110 2.72 0.70 6.75
CA ALA A 110 3.04 1.44 7.97
C ALA A 110 4.09 0.69 8.80
N GLY A 111 5.13 1.41 9.20
CA GLY A 111 6.21 0.87 10.03
C GLY A 111 7.29 0.08 9.26
N THR A 112 7.12 -0.19 7.97
CA THR A 112 8.11 -0.92 7.14
C THR A 112 9.32 -0.07 6.74
N GLY A 113 9.16 1.26 6.70
CA GLY A 113 10.18 2.21 6.24
C GLY A 113 10.27 2.35 4.71
N ALA A 114 9.50 1.59 3.93
CA ALA A 114 9.56 1.61 2.47
C ALA A 114 9.07 2.93 1.87
N ALA A 115 7.90 3.42 2.32
CA ALA A 115 7.32 4.68 1.83
C ALA A 115 8.28 5.88 1.99
N ALA A 116 9.07 5.91 3.07
CA ALA A 116 10.05 6.98 3.32
C ALA A 116 11.10 7.11 2.20
N ILE A 117 11.41 6.02 1.48
CA ILE A 117 12.36 6.03 0.35
C ILE A 117 11.82 6.87 -0.82
N ALA A 118 10.51 6.80 -1.10
CA ALA A 118 9.87 7.66 -2.09
C ALA A 118 9.83 9.12 -1.62
N TYR A 119 9.34 9.36 -0.40
CA TYR A 119 9.17 10.73 0.12
C TYR A 119 10.49 11.49 0.28
N ALA A 120 11.59 10.79 0.56
CA ALA A 120 12.93 11.38 0.64
C ALA A 120 13.44 11.97 -0.69
N THR A 121 12.80 11.64 -1.82
CA THR A 121 13.20 12.14 -3.14
C THR A 121 12.47 13.41 -3.56
N VAL A 122 11.42 13.78 -2.82
CA VAL A 122 10.66 14.99 -3.07
C VAL A 122 11.52 16.20 -2.74
N LYS A 123 11.66 17.12 -3.70
CA LYS A 123 12.33 18.39 -3.48
C LYS A 123 11.41 19.31 -2.68
N THR A 124 11.59 19.33 -1.37
CA THR A 124 10.89 20.23 -0.45
C THR A 124 11.88 20.90 0.50
N ASN A 125 11.59 22.12 0.90
CA ASN A 125 12.32 22.82 1.96
C ASN A 125 11.79 22.45 3.35
N GLU A 126 10.71 21.67 3.42
CA GLU A 126 10.02 21.33 4.65
C GLU A 126 9.76 19.82 4.71
N PRO A 127 10.74 19.01 5.16
CA PRO A 127 10.63 17.55 5.20
C PRO A 127 9.40 17.06 5.99
N VAL A 128 9.06 17.77 7.07
CA VAL A 128 7.90 17.48 7.92
C VAL A 128 6.58 17.51 7.14
N SER A 129 6.47 18.35 6.09
CA SER A 129 5.29 18.37 5.22
C SER A 129 5.04 17.03 4.53
N GLN A 130 6.11 16.32 4.13
CA GLN A 130 6.01 15.00 3.48
C GLN A 130 5.52 13.93 4.47
N GLY A 131 5.84 14.08 5.75
CA GLY A 131 5.27 13.24 6.80
C GLY A 131 3.75 13.36 6.87
N PHE A 132 3.20 14.57 6.77
CA PHE A 132 1.74 14.77 6.71
C PHE A 132 1.11 14.22 5.44
N VAL A 133 1.78 14.34 4.29
CA VAL A 133 1.30 13.74 3.02
C VAL A 133 1.23 12.21 3.14
N ALA A 134 2.26 11.58 3.71
CA ALA A 134 2.28 10.13 3.93
C ALA A 134 1.15 9.65 4.87
N LEU A 135 0.82 10.44 5.91
CA LEU A 135 -0.32 10.17 6.78
C LEU A 135 -1.66 10.29 6.04
N LEU A 136 -1.81 11.28 5.16
CA LEU A 136 -3.01 11.46 4.35
C LEU A 136 -3.18 10.30 3.37
N GLU A 137 -2.11 9.85 2.71
CA GLU A 137 -2.11 8.67 1.85
C GLU A 137 -2.62 7.44 2.61
N THR A 138 -2.07 7.18 3.80
CA THR A 138 -2.48 6.06 4.65
C THR A 138 -3.96 6.14 5.04
N LEU A 139 -4.46 7.34 5.36
CA LEU A 139 -5.86 7.58 5.68
C LEU A 139 -6.77 7.28 4.48
N LEU A 140 -6.42 7.78 3.29
CA LEU A 140 -7.19 7.55 2.06
C LEU A 140 -7.26 6.06 1.71
N THR A 141 -6.15 5.34 1.85
CA THR A 141 -6.11 3.88 1.68
C THR A 141 -7.01 3.16 2.69
N GLY A 142 -6.99 3.59 3.96
CA GLY A 142 -7.89 3.06 4.99
C GLY A 142 -9.38 3.24 4.65
N ILE A 143 -9.75 4.42 4.15
CA ILE A 143 -11.11 4.70 3.67
C ILE A 143 -11.46 3.78 2.50
N LEU A 144 -10.58 3.62 1.52
CA LEU A 144 -10.81 2.77 0.35
C LEU A 144 -11.05 1.29 0.73
N CYS A 145 -10.25 0.77 1.65
CA CYS A 145 -10.42 -0.58 2.20
C CYS A 145 -11.76 -0.72 2.93
N LEU A 146 -12.19 0.31 3.66
CA LEU A 146 -13.51 0.34 4.30
C LEU A 146 -14.65 0.29 3.27
N LEU A 147 -14.55 1.06 2.17
CA LEU A 147 -15.56 1.02 1.09
C LEU A 147 -15.68 -0.38 0.49
N THR A 148 -14.55 -1.05 0.28
CA THR A 148 -14.51 -2.43 -0.24
C THR A 148 -15.12 -3.42 0.75
N SER A 149 -14.81 -3.27 2.05
CA SER A 149 -15.41 -4.08 3.11
C SER A 149 -16.93 -3.94 3.16
N PHE A 150 -17.45 -2.71 3.04
CA PHE A 150 -18.89 -2.47 2.97
C PHE A 150 -19.53 -3.11 1.74
N ALA A 151 -18.93 -2.97 0.56
CA ALA A 151 -19.41 -3.64 -0.66
C ALA A 151 -19.54 -5.15 -0.46
N ILE A 152 -18.52 -5.79 0.14
CA ILE A 152 -18.52 -7.23 0.43
C ILE A 152 -19.65 -7.60 1.41
N VAL A 153 -19.82 -6.84 2.50
CA VAL A 153 -20.88 -7.10 3.48
C VAL A 153 -22.28 -6.92 2.88
N PHE A 154 -22.51 -5.87 2.08
CA PHE A 154 -23.81 -5.62 1.45
C PHE A 154 -24.20 -6.70 0.45
N SER A 155 -23.22 -7.27 -0.25
CA SER A 155 -23.49 -8.29 -1.26
C SER A 155 -24.01 -9.62 -0.69
N GLY A 156 -23.85 -9.87 0.62
CA GLY A 156 -24.22 -11.15 1.24
C GLY A 156 -23.36 -12.33 0.82
N ILE A 157 -22.29 -12.12 0.03
CA ILE A 157 -21.40 -13.18 -0.46
C ILE A 157 -20.71 -13.96 0.68
N LEU A 158 -20.57 -13.32 1.85
CA LEU A 158 -19.99 -13.91 3.06
C LEU A 158 -20.85 -15.05 3.63
N ASP A 159 -22.18 -15.01 3.45
CA ASP A 159 -23.09 -16.05 3.96
C ASP A 159 -23.12 -17.27 3.03
N GLN A 160 -22.75 -17.08 1.76
CA GLN A 160 -22.80 -18.09 0.71
C GLN A 160 -21.46 -18.82 0.52
N THR A 161 -20.38 -18.30 1.10
CA THR A 161 -19.01 -18.74 0.84
C THR A 161 -18.32 -19.15 2.14
N GLN A 162 -17.65 -20.30 2.15
CA GLN A 162 -16.78 -20.67 3.27
C GLN A 162 -15.47 -19.89 3.24
N VAL A 163 -15.03 -19.45 4.44
CA VAL A 163 -13.76 -18.74 4.63
C VAL A 163 -12.60 -19.54 4.02
N GLY A 164 -11.90 -18.94 3.06
CA GLY A 164 -10.71 -19.53 2.43
C GLY A 164 -10.95 -20.31 1.14
N GLN A 165 -12.20 -20.46 0.66
CA GLN A 165 -12.48 -21.11 -0.63
C GLN A 165 -12.40 -20.16 -1.84
N ILE A 166 -12.65 -18.88 -1.65
CA ILE A 166 -12.62 -17.85 -2.71
C ILE A 166 -11.48 -16.88 -2.42
N SER A 167 -10.75 -16.46 -3.47
CA SER A 167 -9.70 -15.46 -3.35
C SER A 167 -10.28 -14.08 -3.01
N GLY A 168 -9.49 -13.23 -2.33
CA GLY A 168 -9.96 -11.89 -1.93
C GLY A 168 -10.40 -11.00 -3.09
N ILE A 169 -9.80 -11.17 -4.28
CA ILE A 169 -10.14 -10.40 -5.48
C ILE A 169 -11.49 -10.86 -6.05
N GLU A 170 -11.76 -12.16 -6.04
CA GLU A 170 -13.04 -12.71 -6.47
C GLU A 170 -14.18 -12.28 -5.54
N LEU A 171 -13.95 -12.27 -4.22
CA LEU A 171 -14.94 -11.76 -3.25
C LEU A 171 -15.32 -10.31 -3.56
N ALA A 172 -14.31 -9.44 -3.80
CA ALA A 172 -14.58 -8.07 -4.20
C ALA A 172 -15.28 -7.99 -5.58
N SER A 173 -14.88 -8.83 -6.54
CA SER A 173 -15.49 -8.91 -7.87
C SER A 173 -16.98 -9.23 -7.79
N SER A 174 -17.34 -10.32 -7.12
CA SER A 174 -18.73 -10.76 -6.96
C SER A 174 -19.55 -9.76 -6.15
N ALA A 175 -18.94 -9.14 -5.14
CA ALA A 175 -19.62 -8.15 -4.32
C ALA A 175 -20.05 -6.92 -5.12
N PHE A 176 -19.15 -6.39 -5.95
CA PHE A 176 -19.49 -5.25 -6.79
C PHE A 176 -20.35 -5.63 -7.99
N GLU A 177 -20.21 -6.85 -8.53
CA GLU A 177 -21.06 -7.38 -9.60
C GLU A 177 -22.55 -7.42 -9.19
N SER A 178 -22.83 -7.67 -7.90
CA SER A 178 -24.20 -7.66 -7.37
C SER A 178 -24.94 -6.33 -7.55
N VAL A 179 -24.19 -5.23 -7.71
CA VAL A 179 -24.73 -3.88 -7.94
C VAL A 179 -24.46 -3.38 -9.36
N ILE A 180 -23.30 -3.73 -9.94
CA ILE A 180 -22.83 -3.27 -11.25
C ILE A 180 -22.37 -4.48 -12.05
N SER A 181 -23.24 -5.00 -12.92
CA SER A 181 -23.02 -6.25 -13.66
C SER A 181 -21.77 -6.27 -14.56
N PHE A 182 -21.31 -5.13 -15.07
CA PHE A 182 -20.10 -5.03 -15.89
C PHE A 182 -18.83 -4.71 -15.08
N PHE A 183 -18.93 -4.57 -13.74
CA PHE A 183 -17.80 -4.22 -12.90
C PHE A 183 -16.65 -5.23 -12.91
N PRO A 184 -16.84 -6.56 -13.02
CA PRO A 184 -15.72 -7.49 -13.09
C PRO A 184 -14.69 -7.13 -14.16
N TYR A 185 -15.12 -6.65 -15.34
CA TYR A 185 -14.22 -6.18 -16.40
C TYR A 185 -13.41 -4.94 -15.97
N ILE A 186 -14.06 -3.98 -15.31
CA ILE A 186 -13.41 -2.77 -14.77
C ILE A 186 -12.43 -3.16 -13.67
N LEU A 187 -12.84 -4.02 -12.74
CA LEU A 187 -12.00 -4.49 -11.65
C LEU A 187 -10.74 -5.19 -12.17
N SER A 188 -10.85 -5.98 -13.25
CA SER A 188 -9.68 -6.62 -13.86
C SER A 188 -8.65 -5.59 -14.32
N ALA A 189 -9.10 -4.55 -15.02
CA ALA A 189 -8.24 -3.45 -15.45
C ALA A 189 -7.61 -2.72 -14.25
N VAL A 190 -8.42 -2.39 -13.24
CA VAL A 190 -7.95 -1.73 -12.00
C VAL A 190 -6.92 -2.59 -11.27
N VAL A 191 -7.15 -3.89 -11.12
CA VAL A 191 -6.23 -4.82 -10.43
C VAL A 191 -4.90 -4.96 -11.17
N ILE A 192 -4.91 -4.93 -12.50
CA ILE A 192 -3.68 -4.90 -13.30
C ILE A 192 -2.94 -3.57 -13.09
N MET A 193 -3.65 -2.44 -13.10
CA MET A 193 -3.06 -1.12 -12.84
C MET A 193 -2.47 -1.03 -11.42
N PHE A 194 -3.19 -1.55 -10.42
CA PHE A 194 -2.73 -1.61 -9.04
C PHE A 194 -1.45 -2.45 -8.95
N ALA A 195 -1.47 -3.68 -9.49
CA ALA A 195 -0.31 -4.56 -9.51
C ALA A 195 0.91 -3.92 -10.21
N LEU A 196 0.71 -3.28 -11.37
CA LEU A 196 1.78 -2.59 -12.08
C LEU A 196 2.34 -1.42 -11.26
N SER A 197 1.48 -0.59 -10.65
CA SER A 197 1.91 0.54 -9.83
C SER A 197 2.74 0.09 -8.63
N THR A 198 2.30 -0.98 -7.94
CA THR A 198 3.02 -1.55 -6.80
C THR A 198 4.36 -2.13 -7.23
N LEU A 199 4.41 -2.90 -8.32
CA LEU A 199 5.68 -3.45 -8.84
C LEU A 199 6.68 -2.35 -9.21
N ILE A 200 6.21 -1.26 -9.82
CA ILE A 200 7.07 -0.12 -10.19
C ILE A 200 7.63 0.57 -8.92
N SER A 201 6.79 0.84 -7.92
CA SER A 201 7.23 1.45 -6.66
C SER A 201 8.22 0.56 -5.91
N TRP A 202 7.95 -0.74 -5.83
CA TRP A 202 8.83 -1.69 -5.13
C TRP A 202 10.13 -1.97 -5.89
N ALA A 203 10.14 -1.90 -7.21
CA ALA A 203 11.38 -1.90 -8.00
C ALA A 203 12.25 -0.71 -7.60
N TYR A 204 11.67 0.48 -7.47
CA TYR A 204 12.40 1.67 -7.04
C TYR A 204 12.95 1.54 -5.61
N TYR A 205 12.13 1.10 -4.66
CA TYR A 205 12.56 0.90 -3.26
C TYR A 205 13.71 -0.10 -3.16
N GLY A 206 13.56 -1.25 -3.83
CA GLY A 206 14.58 -2.28 -3.87
C GLY A 206 15.87 -1.81 -4.57
N GLN A 207 15.76 -1.05 -5.65
CA GLN A 207 16.91 -0.48 -6.34
C GLN A 207 17.70 0.46 -5.42
N LYS A 208 17.02 1.28 -4.62
CA LYS A 208 17.68 2.17 -3.64
C LYS A 208 18.38 1.39 -2.53
N ALA A 209 17.73 0.37 -1.97
CA ALA A 209 18.35 -0.53 -1.01
C ALA A 209 19.57 -1.27 -1.61
N TRP A 210 19.47 -1.70 -2.88
CA TRP A 210 20.58 -2.32 -3.61
C TRP A 210 21.76 -1.37 -3.78
N THR A 211 21.51 -0.13 -4.24
CA THR A 211 22.58 0.87 -4.40
C THR A 211 23.23 1.28 -3.09
N PHE A 212 22.51 1.21 -1.97
CA PHE A 212 23.10 1.43 -0.65
C PHE A 212 24.13 0.35 -0.30
N LEU A 213 23.88 -0.91 -0.66
CA LEU A 213 24.76 -2.04 -0.37
C LEU A 213 25.94 -2.16 -1.34
N VAL A 214 25.68 -2.08 -2.65
CA VAL A 214 26.71 -2.34 -3.67
C VAL A 214 27.30 -1.07 -4.28
N GLY A 215 26.80 0.10 -3.89
CA GLY A 215 27.15 1.41 -4.42
C GLY A 215 26.37 1.81 -5.68
N GLU A 216 26.33 3.11 -5.97
CA GLU A 216 25.63 3.64 -7.14
C GLU A 216 26.30 3.24 -8.47
N GLY A 217 25.52 3.10 -9.53
CA GLY A 217 26.03 2.92 -10.89
C GLY A 217 25.00 2.34 -11.85
N HIS A 218 25.01 2.81 -13.11
CA HIS A 218 24.04 2.40 -14.11
C HIS A 218 24.01 0.87 -14.34
N LYS A 219 25.19 0.23 -14.44
CA LYS A 219 25.29 -1.23 -14.59
C LYS A 219 24.74 -2.00 -13.38
N ARG A 220 24.90 -1.45 -12.17
CA ARG A 220 24.42 -2.07 -10.92
C ARG A 220 22.90 -1.96 -10.79
N ASN A 221 22.34 -0.82 -11.20
CA ASN A 221 20.89 -0.61 -11.27
C ASN A 221 20.26 -1.57 -12.29
N LEU A 222 20.83 -1.62 -13.50
CA LEU A 222 20.36 -2.53 -14.55
C LEU A 222 20.40 -4.00 -14.09
N ALA A 223 21.45 -4.40 -13.37
CA ALA A 223 21.53 -5.75 -12.80
C ALA A 223 20.40 -6.03 -11.80
N PHE A 224 20.08 -5.06 -10.93
CA PHE A 224 18.93 -5.16 -10.02
C PHE A 224 17.62 -5.28 -10.80
N ASP A 225 17.39 -4.43 -11.80
CA ASP A 225 16.16 -4.42 -12.60
C ASP A 225 15.94 -5.75 -13.33
N VAL A 226 17.02 -6.36 -13.84
CA VAL A 226 16.96 -7.68 -14.49
C VAL A 226 16.55 -8.75 -13.48
N VAL A 227 17.21 -8.77 -12.32
CA VAL A 227 16.90 -9.72 -11.24
C VAL A 227 15.45 -9.53 -10.78
N TYR A 228 15.01 -8.28 -10.57
CA TYR A 228 13.65 -7.95 -10.18
C TYR A 228 12.63 -8.49 -11.18
N CYS A 229 12.82 -8.27 -12.47
CA CYS A 229 11.92 -8.76 -13.52
C CYS A 229 11.86 -10.30 -13.57
N ILE A 230 12.98 -11.00 -13.35
CA ILE A 230 12.99 -12.47 -13.24
C ILE A 230 12.12 -12.91 -12.06
N PHE A 231 12.25 -12.27 -10.90
CA PHE A 231 11.44 -12.59 -9.73
C PHE A 231 9.94 -12.28 -9.93
N VAL A 232 9.58 -11.29 -10.75
CA VAL A 232 8.17 -11.05 -11.14
C VAL A 232 7.60 -12.25 -11.89
N VAL A 233 8.35 -12.83 -12.83
CA VAL A 233 7.92 -14.03 -13.56
C VAL A 233 7.81 -15.23 -12.63
N VAL A 234 8.82 -15.46 -11.76
CA VAL A 234 8.80 -16.55 -10.78
C VAL A 234 7.61 -16.40 -9.83
N GLY A 235 7.37 -15.19 -9.29
CA GLY A 235 6.27 -14.91 -8.39
C GLY A 235 4.89 -15.14 -9.02
N SER A 236 4.75 -14.92 -10.33
CA SER A 236 3.51 -15.20 -11.06
C SER A 236 3.13 -16.69 -11.13
N ALA A 237 4.13 -17.58 -10.98
CA ALA A 237 3.96 -19.02 -11.00
C ALA A 237 3.80 -19.64 -9.59
N MET A 238 4.05 -18.85 -8.53
CA MET A 238 3.89 -19.30 -7.15
C MET A 238 2.42 -19.28 -6.71
N ASN A 239 2.07 -20.16 -5.77
CA ASN A 239 0.74 -20.11 -5.18
C ASN A 239 0.57 -18.85 -4.29
N VAL A 240 -0.67 -18.36 -4.19
CA VAL A 240 -0.97 -17.10 -3.49
C VAL A 240 -0.60 -17.16 -2.00
N ALA A 241 -0.80 -18.31 -1.35
CA ALA A 241 -0.52 -18.47 0.08
C ALA A 241 0.98 -18.37 0.40
N SER A 242 1.84 -18.98 -0.40
CA SER A 242 3.30 -18.93 -0.27
C SER A 242 3.82 -17.52 -0.50
N VAL A 243 3.31 -16.82 -1.53
CA VAL A 243 3.68 -15.42 -1.80
C VAL A 243 3.32 -14.53 -0.62
N ILE A 244 2.12 -14.69 -0.07
CA ILE A 244 1.66 -13.98 1.13
C ILE A 244 2.57 -14.25 2.33
N ASN A 245 2.88 -15.53 2.62
CA ASN A 245 3.69 -15.88 3.78
C ASN A 245 5.12 -15.33 3.69
N ILE A 246 5.72 -15.38 2.50
CA ILE A 246 7.05 -14.79 2.27
C ILE A 246 6.99 -13.27 2.43
N THR A 247 5.97 -12.62 1.86
CA THR A 247 5.79 -11.17 1.97
C THR A 247 5.62 -10.72 3.42
N ASP A 248 4.76 -11.41 4.18
CA ASP A 248 4.53 -11.12 5.60
C ASP A 248 5.85 -11.26 6.40
N ALA A 249 6.65 -12.30 6.13
CA ALA A 249 7.94 -12.49 6.79
C ALA A 249 8.95 -11.39 6.45
N MET A 250 9.05 -10.98 5.18
CA MET A 250 9.96 -9.93 4.73
C MET A 250 9.54 -8.55 5.27
N MET A 251 8.24 -8.25 5.28
CA MET A 251 7.73 -7.00 5.87
C MET A 251 8.06 -6.90 7.36
N ILE A 252 7.95 -7.99 8.12
CA ILE A 252 8.36 -8.02 9.52
C ILE A 252 9.87 -7.77 9.64
N ALA A 253 10.69 -8.45 8.82
CA ALA A 253 12.14 -8.29 8.83
C ALA A 253 12.59 -6.85 8.54
N MET A 254 11.88 -6.12 7.67
CA MET A 254 12.12 -4.70 7.39
C MET A 254 11.60 -3.78 8.50
N SER A 255 10.44 -4.10 9.07
CA SER A 255 9.76 -3.24 10.06
C SER A 255 10.50 -3.19 11.39
N VAL A 256 11.07 -4.32 11.85
CA VAL A 256 11.79 -4.39 13.13
C VAL A 256 12.94 -3.38 13.24
N PRO A 257 13.95 -3.38 12.34
CA PRO A 257 15.04 -2.41 12.42
C PRO A 257 14.56 -0.97 12.19
N ASN A 258 13.57 -0.77 11.32
CA ASN A 258 13.01 0.55 11.06
C ASN A 258 12.31 1.14 12.30
N ILE A 259 11.47 0.36 13.00
CA ILE A 259 10.79 0.81 14.22
C ILE A 259 11.80 1.12 15.33
N ILE A 260 12.86 0.31 15.46
CA ILE A 260 13.94 0.58 16.43
C ILE A 260 14.62 1.92 16.10
N ALA A 261 14.96 2.16 14.83
CA ALA A 261 15.55 3.42 14.40
C ALA A 261 14.62 4.62 14.65
N LEU A 262 13.33 4.50 14.33
CA LEU A 262 12.33 5.54 14.60
C LEU A 262 12.19 5.83 16.10
N TYR A 263 12.27 4.80 16.95
CA TYR A 263 12.22 5.00 18.40
C TYR A 263 13.43 5.78 18.92
N ILE A 264 14.62 5.49 18.39
CA ILE A 264 15.86 6.21 18.71
C ILE A 264 15.79 7.67 18.21
N LEU A 265 15.26 7.90 17.00
CA LEU A 265 15.14 9.22 16.37
C LEU A 265 13.90 10.00 16.79
N ALA A 266 13.01 9.41 17.61
CA ALA A 266 11.78 10.07 18.05
C ALA A 266 11.98 11.45 18.71
N PRO A 267 13.06 11.71 19.50
CA PRO A 267 13.31 13.03 20.06
C PRO A 267 13.61 14.10 19.00
N GLU A 268 14.36 13.74 17.96
CA GLU A 268 14.74 14.64 16.86
C GLU A 268 13.53 14.99 15.99
N ILE A 269 12.77 13.97 15.56
CA ILE A 269 11.52 14.15 14.81
C ILE A 269 10.53 15.03 15.58
N LYS A 270 10.49 14.88 16.91
CA LYS A 270 9.64 15.73 17.77
C LYS A 270 10.08 17.19 17.77
N ASN A 271 11.37 17.48 17.72
CA ASN A 271 11.89 18.85 17.63
C ASN A 271 11.58 19.47 16.27
N ASP A 272 11.80 18.74 15.18
CA ASP A 272 11.45 19.17 13.82
C ASP A 272 9.97 19.50 13.70
N LEU A 273 9.11 18.62 14.23
CA LEU A 273 7.66 18.82 14.22
C LEU A 273 7.25 20.06 15.03
N LYS A 274 7.89 20.32 16.18
CA LYS A 274 7.65 21.54 16.98
C LYS A 274 8.01 22.80 16.19
N LEU A 275 9.18 22.82 15.54
CA LEU A 275 9.63 23.96 14.74
C LEU A 275 8.66 24.22 13.58
N TYR A 276 8.29 23.17 12.85
CA TYR A 276 7.30 23.24 11.77
C TYR A 276 5.94 23.77 12.27
N CYS A 277 5.46 23.29 13.42
CA CYS A 277 4.20 23.72 14.01
C CYS A 277 4.20 25.18 14.45
N LYS A 278 5.34 25.69 14.92
CA LYS A 278 5.53 27.10 15.29
C LYS A 278 5.50 27.98 14.05
N ASN A 279 6.25 27.61 13.01
CA ASN A 279 6.35 28.39 11.77
C ASN A 279 5.01 28.53 11.04
N HIS A 280 4.18 27.49 11.06
CA HIS A 280 2.86 27.48 10.42
C HIS A 280 1.69 27.82 11.36
N ASN A 281 1.96 28.14 12.63
CA ASN A 281 0.95 28.43 13.65
C ASN A 281 -0.12 27.32 13.83
N ILE A 282 0.22 26.07 13.50
CA ILE A 282 -0.66 24.89 13.60
C ILE A 282 -0.55 24.18 14.96
N GLY A 283 0.44 24.56 15.79
CA GLY A 283 0.68 23.89 17.08
C GLY A 283 -0.54 23.87 18.02
N LYS A 284 -1.43 24.87 17.93
CA LYS A 284 -2.67 24.94 18.72
C LYS A 284 -3.63 23.78 18.45
N PHE A 285 -3.58 23.18 17.26
CA PHE A 285 -4.48 22.10 16.85
C PHE A 285 -3.90 20.70 17.06
N ILE A 286 -2.56 20.58 17.18
CA ILE A 286 -1.88 19.28 17.20
C ILE A 286 -1.51 18.88 18.63
N VAL A 287 -0.69 19.65 19.36
CA VAL A 287 -0.37 19.40 20.78
C VAL A 287 -0.08 20.73 21.52
N PRO A 288 -1.04 21.28 22.30
CA PRO A 288 -0.90 22.57 22.97
C PRO A 288 0.28 22.65 23.95
N ASP A 289 0.61 21.54 24.63
CA ASP A 289 1.63 21.52 25.68
C ASP A 289 3.07 21.42 25.15
N TRP A 290 3.28 20.99 23.90
CA TRP A 290 4.62 20.93 23.30
C TRP A 290 5.18 22.32 22.99
N ILE A 291 4.30 23.30 22.74
CA ILE A 291 4.65 24.70 22.45
C ILE A 291 5.23 25.42 23.67
N LYS A 292 4.77 25.06 24.89
CA LYS A 292 5.24 25.69 26.14
C LYS A 292 6.69 25.34 26.49
N SER A 293 7.26 24.31 25.88
CA SER A 293 8.59 23.76 26.20
C SER A 293 9.74 24.27 25.32
N VAL A 294 9.48 25.14 24.35
CA VAL A 294 10.51 25.65 23.43
C VAL A 294 11.09 26.95 23.98
N THR A 295 12.14 26.85 24.80
CA THR A 295 12.93 28.02 25.20
C THR A 295 13.78 28.53 24.02
N PRO A 296 13.95 29.85 23.86
CA PRO A 296 14.74 30.44 22.76
C PRO A 296 16.19 29.94 22.66
N ALA A 297 16.75 29.41 23.75
CA ALA A 297 18.14 28.98 23.84
C ALA A 297 18.47 27.69 23.06
N ALA A 298 17.50 26.78 22.84
CA ALA A 298 17.76 25.54 22.09
C ALA A 298 17.86 25.79 20.57
N ILE A 299 17.17 26.82 20.07
CA ILE A 299 17.12 27.19 18.65
C ILE A 299 18.44 27.87 18.21
N ALA A 300 19.05 28.66 19.10
CA ALA A 300 20.31 29.35 18.81
C ALA A 300 21.53 28.43 18.67
N ALA A 301 21.43 27.18 19.16
CA ALA A 301 22.49 26.18 19.02
C ALA A 301 22.44 25.46 17.66
N GLU A 302 21.24 25.22 17.11
CA GLU A 302 21.06 24.51 15.83
C GLU A 302 21.17 25.43 14.60
N GLU A 303 20.86 26.73 14.70
CA GLU A 303 21.10 27.69 13.60
C GLU A 303 22.59 27.85 13.24
N GLY A 304 23.51 27.43 14.11
CA GLY A 304 24.95 27.43 13.86
C GLY A 304 25.49 26.17 13.16
N GLU A 305 24.71 25.09 13.10
CA GLU A 305 25.14 23.81 12.52
C GLU A 305 24.36 23.54 11.23
N THR A 306 24.87 24.10 10.13
CA THR A 306 24.35 23.81 8.79
C THR A 306 24.38 22.31 8.52
N CYS A 307 23.21 21.73 8.27
CA CYS A 307 23.04 20.35 7.82
C CYS A 307 23.99 20.05 6.64
N PRO A 308 24.88 19.04 6.72
CA PRO A 308 25.83 18.71 5.65
C PRO A 308 25.17 18.05 4.42
N ILE A 309 23.84 17.90 4.39
CA ILE A 309 23.11 17.19 3.32
C ILE A 309 22.77 18.11 2.12
N THR A 310 23.08 19.41 2.20
CA THR A 310 22.86 20.40 1.11
C THR A 310 24.15 20.87 0.42
N LYS A 311 25.12 19.97 0.21
CA LYS A 311 26.22 20.19 -0.75
C LYS A 311 26.31 19.07 -1.77
#